data_AF-A0A4D4J5C3-F1
#
_entry.id   AF-A0A4D4J5C3-F1
#
_cell.length_a   1.000
_cell.length_b   1.000
_cell.length_c   1.000
_cell.angle_alpha   90.00
_cell.angle_beta   90.00
_cell.angle_gamma   90.00
#
_symmetry.space_group_name_H-M   'P 1'
#
loop_
_entity.id
_entity.type
_entity.pdbx_description
1 polymer ?
#
loop_
_entity_poly.entity_id
_entity_poly.type
_entity_poly.pdbx_seq_one_letter_code
_entity_poly.pdbx_strand_id
1 'polypeptide(L)' 'MILRQVCRQVLGAVPEADAAGVTILRDGRPETVACIRDLVLDVEREQRRCGDGPGMVAVSTGEVVHVSGDEAER' A
#
# COMPACT_ATOMS: atom_id res chain seq x y z
N MET A 1 -3.08 -12.25 13.64
CA MET A 1 -3.74 -10.93 13.50
C MET A 1 -4.60 -10.94 12.26
N ILE A 2 -5.88 -10.52 12.37
CA ILE A 2 -6.86 -10.58 11.28
C ILE A 2 -6.41 -9.84 10.01
N LEU A 3 -5.78 -8.66 10.16
CA LEU A 3 -5.31 -7.87 9.03
C LEU A 3 -4.19 -8.56 8.22
N ARG A 4 -3.32 -9.33 8.87
CA ARG A 4 -2.32 -10.14 8.16
C ARG A 4 -2.96 -11.29 7.38
N GLN A 5 -4.11 -11.80 7.83
CA GLN A 5 -4.88 -12.78 7.07
C GLN A 5 -5.56 -12.15 5.86
N VAL A 6 -6.06 -10.91 5.98
CA VAL A 6 -6.58 -10.14 4.83
C VAL A 6 -5.50 -9.99 3.76
N CYS A 7 -4.27 -9.59 4.12
CA CYS A 7 -3.17 -9.53 3.16
C CYS A 7 -2.92 -10.87 2.45
N ARG A 8 -2.99 -12.00 3.16
CA ARG A 8 -2.86 -13.34 2.56
C ARG A 8 -3.98 -13.66 1.57
N GLN A 9 -5.21 -13.28 1.89
CA GLN A 9 -6.35 -13.47 0.99
C GLN A 9 -6.21 -12.63 -0.28
N VAL A 10 -5.71 -11.40 -0.17
CA VAL A 10 -5.41 -10.55 -1.33
C VAL A 10 -4.41 -11.23 -2.26
N LEU A 11 -3.29 -11.76 -1.74
CA LEU A 11 -2.31 -12.48 -2.56
C LEU A 11 -2.88 -13.75 -3.23
N GLY A 12 -3.89 -14.37 -2.62
CA GLY A 12 -4.59 -15.50 -3.24
C GLY A 12 -5.62 -15.08 -4.31
N ALA A 13 -6.14 -13.86 -4.22
CA ALA A 13 -7.17 -13.33 -5.12
C ALA A 13 -6.60 -12.50 -6.28
N VAL A 14 -5.40 -11.94 -6.14
CA VAL A 14 -4.71 -11.13 -7.14
C VAL A 14 -3.42 -11.86 -7.52
N PRO A 15 -3.43 -12.69 -8.58
CA PRO A 15 -2.31 -13.57 -8.93
C PRO A 15 -0.99 -12.84 -9.19
N GLU A 16 -1.05 -11.61 -9.71
CA GLU A 16 0.10 -10.77 -10.04
C GLU A 16 0.65 -10.02 -8.82
N ALA A 17 -0.04 -10.04 -7.68
CA ALA A 17 0.40 -9.36 -6.48
C ALA A 17 1.49 -10.17 -5.77
N ASP A 18 2.70 -9.62 -5.73
CA ASP A 18 3.83 -10.18 -5.00
C ASP A 18 3.83 -9.84 -3.51
N ALA A 19 3.17 -8.74 -3.15
CA ALA A 19 3.15 -8.19 -1.81
C ALA A 19 1.81 -7.51 -1.53
N ALA A 20 1.45 -7.41 -0.26
CA ALA A 20 0.20 -6.77 0.15
C ALA A 20 0.37 -6.08 1.51
N GLY A 21 -0.23 -4.91 1.67
CA GLY A 21 -0.20 -4.11 2.89
C GLY A 21 -1.59 -3.66 3.31
N VAL A 22 -1.76 -3.36 4.60
CA VAL A 22 -2.89 -2.60 5.12
C VAL A 22 -2.33 -1.39 5.84
N THR A 23 -2.64 -0.21 5.30
CA THR A 23 -2.29 1.08 5.86
C THR A 23 -3.56 1.75 6.39
N ILE A 24 -3.52 2.22 7.64
CA ILE A 24 -4.62 2.94 8.28
C ILE A 24 -4.20 4.38 8.54
N LEU A 25 -5.17 5.29 8.54
CA LEU A 25 -4.95 6.67 8.97
C LEU A 25 -5.16 6.78 10.47
N ARG A 26 -4.12 7.20 11.20
CA ARG A 26 -4.21 7.61 12.61
C ARG A 26 -3.74 9.04 12.74
N ASP A 27 -4.61 9.91 13.26
CA ASP A 27 -4.34 11.35 13.40
C ASP A 27 -3.85 12.01 12.09
N GLY A 28 -4.47 11.60 10.97
CA GLY A 28 -4.11 12.07 9.62
C GLY A 28 -2.79 11.51 9.07
N ARG A 29 -2.14 10.58 9.78
CA ARG A 29 -0.88 9.96 9.36
C ARG A 29 -1.09 8.49 8.95
N PRO A 30 -0.62 8.07 7.76
CA PRO A 30 -0.69 6.68 7.34
C PRO A 30 0.28 5.79 8.13
N GLU A 31 -0.24 4.71 8.70
CA GLU A 31 0.50 3.68 9.44
C GLU A 31 0.19 2.29 8.85
N THR A 32 1.20 1.61 8.33
CA THR A 32 1.07 0.23 7.85
C THR A 32 1.05 -0.74 9.02
N VAL A 33 -0.11 -1.34 9.27
CA VAL A 33 -0.38 -2.19 10.45
C VAL A 33 -0.30 -3.69 10.16
N ALA A 34 -0.27 -4.07 8.89
CA ALA A 34 -0.02 -5.43 8.44
C ALA A 34 0.57 -5.42 7.03
N CYS A 35 1.49 -6.34 6.76
CA CYS A 35 1.94 -6.61 5.40
C CYS A 35 2.36 -8.07 5.22
N ILE A 36 2.49 -8.45 3.94
CA ILE A 36 3.23 -9.62 3.49
C ILE A 36 4.36 -9.11 2.61
N ARG A 37 5.59 -9.46 3.00
CA ARG A 37 6.89 -8.94 2.52
C ARG A 37 7.19 -7.52 3.00
N ASP A 38 8.44 -7.33 3.41
CA ASP A 38 8.92 -6.06 3.97
C ASP A 38 9.03 -4.96 2.91
N LEU A 39 9.13 -5.32 1.63
CA LEU A 39 9.11 -4.39 0.48
C LEU A 39 7.94 -3.38 0.54
N VAL A 40 6.78 -3.79 1.07
CA VAL A 40 5.63 -2.90 1.26
C VAL A 40 6.01 -1.70 2.14
N LEU A 41 6.76 -1.94 3.21
CA LEU A 41 7.17 -0.92 4.16
C LEU A 41 8.19 0.05 3.53
N ASP A 42 9.05 -0.46 2.66
CA ASP A 42 10.02 0.36 1.93
C ASP A 42 9.31 1.29 0.95
N VAL A 43 8.34 0.77 0.18
CA VAL A 43 7.51 1.56 -0.75
C VAL A 43 6.70 2.62 -0.01
N GLU A 44 6.00 2.24 1.07
CA GLU A 44 5.20 3.16 1.89
C GLU A 44 6.07 4.24 2.57
N ARG A 45 7.29 3.90 2.99
CA ARG A 45 8.24 4.87 3.54
C ARG A 45 8.67 5.88 2.47
N GLU A 46 8.93 5.42 1.26
CA GLU A 46 9.33 6.28 0.14
C GLU A 46 8.22 7.26 -0.24
N GLN A 47 7.00 6.75 -0.46
CA GLN A 47 5.85 7.58 -0.81
C GLN A 47 5.59 8.67 0.24
N ARG A 48 5.67 8.32 1.52
CA ARG A 48 5.54 9.29 2.61
C ARG A 48 6.67 10.31 2.65
N ARG A 49 7.91 9.90 2.33
CA ARG A 49 9.08 10.80 2.29
C ARG A 49 8.94 11.83 1.17
N CYS A 50 8.50 11.40 0.00
CA CYS A 50 8.29 12.27 -1.15
C CYS A 50 6.97 13.06 -1.08
N GLY A 51 6.04 12.61 -0.22
CA GLY A 51 4.70 13.19 -0.13
C GLY A 51 3.84 12.87 -1.36
N ASP A 52 4.22 11.85 -2.13
CA ASP A 52 3.63 11.50 -3.42
C ASP A 52 3.60 9.98 -3.62
N GLY A 53 2.96 9.52 -4.69
CA GLY A 53 2.77 8.12 -5.03
C GLY A 53 1.38 7.60 -4.67
N PRO A 54 1.05 6.39 -5.14
CA PRO A 54 -0.33 5.89 -5.14
C PRO A 54 -0.99 5.83 -3.76
N GLY A 55 -0.25 5.46 -2.71
CA GLY A 55 -0.77 5.44 -1.35
C GLY A 55 -1.08 6.83 -0.82
N MET A 56 -0.26 7.83 -1.15
CA MET A 56 -0.51 9.23 -0.76
C MET A 56 -1.71 9.82 -1.51
N VAL A 57 -1.84 9.51 -2.81
CA VAL A 57 -3.03 9.89 -3.60
C VAL A 57 -4.28 9.28 -2.98
N ALA A 58 -4.28 7.96 -2.73
CA ALA A 58 -5.42 7.26 -2.11
C ALA A 58 -5.80 7.85 -0.74
N VAL A 59 -4.81 8.22 0.08
CA VAL A 59 -5.04 8.90 1.36
C VAL A 59 -5.72 10.25 1.18
N SER A 60 -5.30 11.03 0.18
CA SER A 60 -5.84 12.37 -0.06
C SER A 60 -7.24 12.37 -0.68
N THR A 61 -7.56 11.38 -1.53
CA THR A 61 -8.81 11.34 -2.30
C THR A 61 -9.85 10.42 -1.68
N GLY A 62 -9.43 9.38 -0.94
CA GLY A 62 -10.30 8.31 -0.48
C GLY A 62 -10.71 7.33 -1.60
N GLU A 63 -10.09 7.43 -2.77
CA GLU A 63 -10.41 6.64 -3.95
C GLU A 63 -9.45 5.45 -4.13
N VAL A 64 -9.88 4.44 -4.89
CA VAL A 64 -9.01 3.34 -5.33
C VAL A 64 -8.05 3.87 -6.39
N VAL A 65 -6.75 3.74 -6.13
CA VAL A 65 -5.69 4.13 -7.06
C VAL A 65 -5.04 2.87 -7.62
N HIS A 66 -5.01 2.75 -8.95
CA HIS A 66 -4.30 1.71 -9.68
C HIS A 66 -3.23 2.37 -10.53
N VAL A 67 -2.02 1.81 -10.53
CA VAL A 67 -0.87 2.35 -11.26
C VAL A 67 -0.21 1.21 -12.01
N SER A 68 0.07 1.44 -13.29
CA SER A 68 0.87 0.52 -14.09
C SER A 68 2.37 0.80 -13.92
N GLY A 69 3.23 -0.20 -14.17
CA GLY A 69 4.69 -0.03 -14.04
C GLY A 69 5.23 1.15 -14.86
N ASP A 70 4.71 1.36 -16.06
CA ASP A 70 5.09 2.46 -16.96
C ASP A 70 4.75 3.86 -16.40
N GLU A 71 3.77 3.95 -15.50
CA GLU A 71 3.36 5.18 -14.82
C GLU A 71 4.14 5.40 -13.52
N ALA A 72 4.62 4.32 -12.89
CA ALA A 72 5.38 4.38 -11.64
C ALA A 72 6.85 4.79 -11.83
N GLU A 73 7.38 4.71 -13.06
CA GLU A 73 8.78 5.05 -13.40
C GLU A 73 8.98 6.51 -13.88
N ARG A 74 7.90 7.31 -14.00
CA ARG A 74 7.98 8.73 -14.40
C ARG A 74 8.14 9.66 -13.21
#